data_AF-A0A3N5QGW0-F1
#
_entry.id   AF-A0A3N5QGW0-F1
#
_cell.length_a   1.000
_cell.length_b   1.000
_cell.length_c   1.000
_cell.angle_alpha   90.00
_cell.angle_beta   90.00
_cell.angle_gamma   90.00
#
_symmetry.space_group_name_H-M   'P 1'
#
loop_
_entity.id
_entity.type
_entity.pdbx_description
1 polymer ?
#
loop_
_entity_poly.entity_id
_entity_poly.type
_entity_poly.pdbx_seq_one_letter_code
_entity_poly.pdbx_strand_id
1 'polypeptide(L)'
;MQALVIALLLQIMAVEYLIESRGLLHPYAILVPELLSGLAMLVVLVRIMGGGRIAFNWRYGIFLAALLFTIVFGYMVQDVPDGAMLAGARSYLKFLPFFLLPAVHRFTPQQLHTQLMLLLVLALAQTPLALYQRFVEFADRMHTGDPVKGTLTTSSA
;
A
#
# COMPACT_ATOMS: atom_id res chain seq x y z
N MET A 1 17.40 -5.23 -2.43
CA MET A 1 16.47 -4.08 -2.51
C MET A 1 15.41 -4.27 -3.58
N GLN A 2 15.74 -4.54 -4.84
CA GLN A 2 14.75 -4.75 -5.90
C GLN A 2 13.76 -5.89 -5.61
N ALA A 3 14.25 -7.06 -5.19
CA ALA A 3 13.39 -8.19 -4.82
C ALA A 3 12.45 -7.86 -3.65
N LEU A 4 12.91 -7.05 -2.68
CA LEU A 4 12.11 -6.60 -1.53
C LEU A 4 10.99 -5.65 -1.96
N VAL A 5 11.27 -4.73 -2.89
CA VAL A 5 10.25 -3.81 -3.46
C VAL A 5 9.22 -4.58 -4.28
N ILE A 6 9.66 -5.54 -5.10
CA ILE A 6 8.77 -6.40 -5.90
C ILE A 6 7.91 -7.28 -4.99
N ALA A 7 8.51 -7.87 -3.94
CA ALA A 7 7.79 -8.67 -2.97
C ALA A 7 6.76 -7.85 -2.20
N LEU A 8 7.09 -6.62 -1.79
CA LEU A 8 6.15 -5.69 -1.17
C LEU A 8 4.99 -5.34 -2.13
N LEU A 9 5.29 -5.05 -3.39
CA LEU A 9 4.27 -4.72 -4.40
C LEU A 9 3.32 -5.89 -4.60
N LEU A 10 3.84 -7.09 -4.84
CA LEU A 10 3.01 -8.29 -5.01
C LEU A 10 2.21 -8.61 -3.76
N GLN A 11 2.80 -8.48 -2.58
CA GLN A 11 2.10 -8.77 -1.33
C GLN A 11 0.94 -7.81 -1.08
N ILE A 12 1.20 -6.50 -1.11
CA ILE A 12 0.15 -5.52 -0.79
C ILE A 12 -0.98 -5.57 -1.81
N MET A 13 -0.68 -5.87 -3.08
CA MET A 13 -1.70 -5.86 -4.14
C MET A 13 -2.42 -7.22 -4.27
N ALA A 14 -1.71 -8.35 -4.16
CA ALA A 14 -2.31 -9.66 -4.42
C ALA A 14 -2.77 -10.39 -3.14
N VAL A 15 -1.99 -10.32 -2.05
CA VAL A 15 -2.24 -11.13 -0.85
C VAL A 15 -3.45 -10.61 -0.07
N GLU A 16 -3.61 -9.29 0.01
CA GLU A 16 -4.77 -8.67 0.65
C GLU A 16 -6.08 -9.06 -0.07
N TYR A 17 -6.09 -9.04 -1.40
CA TYR A 17 -7.22 -9.50 -2.19
C TYR A 17 -7.51 -11.00 -2.03
N LEU A 18 -6.48 -11.85 -2.05
CA LEU A 18 -6.66 -13.31 -1.92
C LEU A 18 -7.18 -13.73 -0.53
N ILE A 19 -6.82 -12.98 0.51
CA ILE A 19 -7.28 -13.22 1.89
C ILE A 19 -8.69 -12.64 2.08
N GLU A 20 -8.88 -11.33 1.85
CA GLU A 20 -10.11 -10.63 2.23
C GLU A 20 -11.30 -11.00 1.34
N SER A 21 -11.10 -11.10 0.02
CA SER A 21 -12.20 -11.31 -0.94
C SER A 21 -12.43 -12.77 -1.32
N ARG A 22 -11.43 -13.65 -1.20
CA ARG A 22 -11.54 -15.04 -1.63
C ARG A 22 -11.41 -16.07 -0.51
N GLY A 23 -10.94 -15.68 0.69
CA GLY A 23 -10.75 -16.60 1.82
C GLY A 23 -9.78 -17.76 1.53
N LEU A 24 -8.96 -17.66 0.47
CA LEU A 24 -8.11 -18.75 -0.03
C LEU A 24 -6.86 -18.96 0.83
N LEU A 25 -6.51 -18.00 1.67
CA LEU A 25 -5.28 -17.98 2.46
C LEU A 25 -5.59 -17.90 3.96
N HIS A 26 -4.72 -18.51 4.77
CA HIS A 26 -4.89 -18.57 6.23
C HIS A 26 -4.93 -17.15 6.82
N PRO A 27 -5.81 -16.85 7.80
CA PRO A 27 -5.97 -15.50 8.38
C PRO A 27 -4.68 -14.81 8.83
N TYR A 28 -3.69 -15.55 9.36
CA TYR A 28 -2.39 -14.99 9.75
C TYR A 28 -1.53 -14.46 8.59
N ALA A 29 -1.81 -14.86 7.35
CA ALA A 29 -1.11 -14.34 6.17
C ALA A 29 -1.37 -12.83 5.97
N ILE A 30 -2.40 -12.27 6.62
CA ILE A 30 -2.74 -10.84 6.56
C ILE A 30 -1.68 -9.95 7.22
N LEU A 31 -0.85 -10.53 8.10
CA LEU A 31 0.22 -9.83 8.82
C LEU A 31 1.53 -9.76 8.02
N VAL A 32 1.66 -10.57 6.96
CA VAL A 32 2.89 -10.65 6.17
C VAL A 32 3.21 -9.33 5.45
N PRO A 33 2.23 -8.59 4.88
CA PRO A 33 2.50 -7.28 4.29
C PRO A 33 3.03 -6.27 5.31
N GLU A 34 2.51 -6.30 6.54
CA GLU A 34 2.97 -5.45 7.63
C GLU A 34 4.37 -5.80 8.10
N LEU A 35 4.67 -7.10 8.25
CA LEU A 35 6.00 -7.56 8.63
C LEU A 35 7.05 -7.17 7.58
N LEU A 36 6.73 -7.34 6.29
CA LEU A 36 7.63 -6.92 5.20
C LEU A 36 7.79 -5.40 5.15
N SER A 37 6.71 -4.64 5.38
CA SER A 37 6.76 -3.19 5.45
C SER A 37 7.61 -2.71 6.63
N GLY A 38 7.46 -3.33 7.80
CA GLY A 38 8.28 -3.07 8.99
C GLY A 38 9.75 -3.38 8.77
N LEU A 39 10.06 -4.52 8.12
CA LEU A 39 11.43 -4.86 7.71
C LEU A 39 12.01 -3.81 6.74
N ALA A 40 11.21 -3.35 5.78
CA ALA A 40 11.63 -2.32 4.83
C ALA A 40 11.91 -0.98 5.56
N MET A 41 11.09 -0.60 6.53
CA MET A 41 11.35 0.56 7.40
C MET A 41 12.62 0.42 8.22
N LEU A 42 12.87 -0.75 8.82
CA LEU A 42 14.10 -1.01 9.55
C LEU A 42 15.34 -0.85 8.65
N VAL A 43 15.28 -1.37 7.42
CA VAL A 43 16.34 -1.20 6.43
C VAL A 43 16.58 0.27 6.10
N VAL A 44 15.51 1.05 5.94
CA VAL A 44 15.59 2.51 5.73
C VAL A 44 16.27 3.19 6.92
N LEU A 45 15.83 2.90 8.15
CA LEU A 45 16.37 3.50 9.38
C LEU A 45 17.84 3.17 9.60
N VAL A 46 18.23 1.90 9.50
CA VAL A 46 19.63 1.45 9.65
C VAL A 46 20.54 2.17 8.66
N ARG A 47 20.08 2.37 7.43
CA ARG A 47 20.87 2.99 6.39
C ARG A 47 20.94 4.51 6.50
N ILE A 48 19.93 5.15 7.09
CA ILE A 48 19.97 6.55 7.51
C ILE A 48 20.98 6.71 8.66
N MET A 49 20.89 5.88 9.70
CA MET A 49 21.78 5.93 10.87
C MET A 49 23.24 5.61 10.51
N GLY A 50 23.47 4.70 9.56
CA GLY A 50 24.79 4.34 9.06
C GLY A 50 25.46 5.39 8.16
N GLY A 51 24.93 6.62 8.09
CA GLY A 51 25.53 7.71 7.31
C GLY A 51 25.23 7.65 5.81
N GLY A 52 24.20 6.89 5.40
CA GLY A 52 23.74 6.89 4.02
C GLY A 52 23.35 8.30 3.58
N ARG A 53 23.93 8.79 2.48
CA ARG A 53 23.55 10.07 1.88
C ARG A 53 22.09 10.01 1.48
N ILE A 54 21.21 10.56 2.31
CA ILE A 54 19.80 10.69 1.99
C ILE A 54 19.69 11.77 0.92
N ALA A 55 19.26 11.39 -0.27
CA ALA A 55 18.90 12.35 -1.30
C ALA A 55 17.49 12.85 -1.01
N PHE A 56 17.28 13.46 0.17
CA PHE A 56 15.98 13.97 0.56
C PHE A 56 15.78 15.38 0.03
N ASN A 57 14.93 15.52 -0.98
CA ASN A 57 14.56 16.83 -1.47
C ASN A 57 13.57 17.47 -0.47
N TRP A 58 13.85 18.70 -0.01
CA TRP A 58 13.02 19.38 0.98
C TRP A 58 11.54 19.47 0.56
N ARG A 59 11.25 19.57 -0.74
CA ARG A 59 9.89 19.59 -1.29
C ARG A 59 9.11 18.31 -0.95
N TYR A 60 9.78 17.17 -0.95
CA TYR A 60 9.18 15.90 -0.53
C TYR A 60 8.94 15.87 0.98
N GLY A 61 9.81 16.50 1.77
CA GLY A 61 9.61 16.67 3.22
C GLY A 61 8.37 17.47 3.56
N ILE A 62 8.16 18.60 2.89
CA ILE A 62 6.94 19.41 3.08
C ILE A 62 5.71 18.61 2.70
N PHE A 63 5.74 17.91 1.55
CA PHE A 63 4.62 17.10 1.11
C PHE A 63 4.25 16.03 2.14
N LEU A 64 5.25 15.31 2.67
CA LEU A 64 5.03 14.30 3.70
C LEU A 64 4.46 14.93 4.98
N ALA A 65 4.98 16.07 5.41
CA ALA A 65 4.48 16.79 6.58
C ALA A 65 3.02 17.25 6.39
N ALA A 66 2.69 17.80 5.21
CA ALA A 66 1.33 18.22 4.89
C ALA A 66 0.35 17.03 4.81
N LEU A 67 0.79 15.89 4.24
CA LEU A 67 0.01 14.66 4.22
C LEU A 67 -0.30 14.17 5.64
N LEU A 68 0.73 14.05 6.49
CA LEU A 68 0.57 13.63 7.88
C LEU A 68 -0.31 14.61 8.67
N PHE A 69 -0.12 15.92 8.47
CA PHE A 69 -0.98 16.93 9.07
C PHE A 69 -2.44 16.74 8.68
N THR A 70 -2.72 16.49 7.40
CA THR A 70 -4.09 16.28 6.90
C THR A 70 -4.72 15.03 7.49
N ILE A 71 -3.95 13.95 7.60
CA ILE A 71 -4.39 12.69 8.21
C ILE A 71 -4.75 12.91 9.69
N VAL A 72 -3.83 13.51 10.47
CA VAL A 72 -4.04 13.77 11.90
C VAL A 72 -5.21 14.72 12.12
N PHE A 73 -5.29 15.81 11.35
CA PHE A 73 -6.38 16.78 11.46
C PHE A 73 -7.73 16.15 11.11
N GLY A 74 -7.79 15.33 10.06
CA GLY A 74 -8.99 14.57 9.70
C GLY A 74 -9.46 13.68 10.84
N TYR A 75 -8.55 12.98 11.52
CA TYR A 75 -8.87 12.16 12.68
C TYR A 75 -9.39 12.99 13.87
N MET A 76 -8.72 14.10 14.20
CA MET A 76 -9.14 14.95 15.33
C MET A 76 -10.51 15.59 15.11
N VAL A 77 -10.88 15.90 13.86
CA VAL A 77 -12.17 16.52 13.53
C VAL A 77 -13.32 15.50 13.50
N GLN A 78 -13.05 14.25 13.12
CA GLN A 78 -14.10 13.25 12.87
C GLN A 78 -14.43 12.35 14.07
N ASP A 79 -13.80 12.55 15.23
CA ASP A 79 -14.01 11.76 16.46
C ASP A 79 -14.04 10.24 16.19
N VAL A 80 -13.09 9.80 15.36
CA VAL A 80 -13.06 8.44 14.82
C VAL A 80 -12.74 7.45 15.94
N PRO A 81 -13.49 6.35 16.10
CA PRO A 81 -13.19 5.33 17.09
C PRO A 81 -11.78 4.75 16.94
N ASP A 82 -11.10 4.50 18.06
CA ASP A 82 -9.70 4.03 18.10
C ASP A 82 -9.44 2.80 17.22
N GLY A 83 -10.40 1.87 17.16
CA GLY A 83 -10.30 0.68 16.32
C GLY A 83 -10.25 1.00 14.81
N ALA A 84 -11.04 1.97 14.36
CA ALA A 84 -11.03 2.43 12.97
C ALA A 84 -9.76 3.23 12.65
N MET A 85 -9.24 3.99 13.63
CA MET A 85 -7.96 4.66 13.52
C MET A 85 -6.82 3.65 13.31
N LEU A 86 -6.76 2.60 14.13
CA LEU A 86 -5.72 1.56 14.03
C LEU A 86 -5.81 0.77 12.72
N ALA A 87 -7.02 0.44 12.28
CA ALA A 87 -7.26 -0.23 11.01
C ALA A 87 -6.85 0.64 9.81
N GLY A 88 -7.17 1.94 9.84
CA GLY A 88 -6.73 2.89 8.83
C GLY A 88 -5.20 3.03 8.79
N ALA A 89 -4.57 3.25 9.95
CA ALA A 89 -3.12 3.36 10.06
C ALA A 89 -2.43 2.11 9.49
N ARG A 90 -2.91 0.91 9.82
CA ARG A 90 -2.41 -0.36 9.26
C ARG A 90 -2.52 -0.43 7.74
N SER A 91 -3.64 0.04 7.18
CA SER A 91 -3.87 0.11 5.74
C SER A 91 -3.00 1.14 5.02
N TYR A 92 -2.61 2.24 5.65
CA TYR A 92 -1.80 3.27 4.99
C TYR A 92 -0.30 3.14 5.26
N LEU A 93 0.09 2.80 6.50
CA LEU A 93 1.50 2.73 6.91
C LEU A 93 2.28 1.64 6.17
N LYS A 94 1.60 0.57 5.70
CA LYS A 94 2.25 -0.47 4.89
C LYS A 94 2.89 0.07 3.61
N PHE A 95 2.40 1.20 3.09
CA PHE A 95 2.93 1.87 1.90
C PHE A 95 4.06 2.86 2.18
N LEU A 96 4.26 3.27 3.44
CA LEU A 96 5.27 4.24 3.83
C LEU A 96 6.70 3.90 3.38
N PRO A 97 7.15 2.63 3.38
CA PRO A 97 8.47 2.29 2.86
C PRO A 97 8.66 2.62 1.38
N PHE A 98 7.62 2.57 0.55
CA PHE A 98 7.75 2.93 -0.87
C PHE A 98 8.10 4.40 -1.06
N PHE A 99 7.65 5.26 -0.14
CA PHE A 99 8.00 6.67 -0.16
C PHE A 99 9.46 6.90 0.28
N LEU A 100 9.94 6.14 1.27
CA LEU A 100 11.26 6.36 1.88
C LEU A 100 12.39 5.56 1.22
N LEU A 101 12.11 4.40 0.63
CA LEU A 101 13.10 3.53 -0.02
C LEU A 101 13.87 4.25 -1.14
N PRO A 102 13.25 5.03 -2.04
CA PRO A 102 13.98 5.78 -3.07
C PRO A 102 14.89 6.87 -2.49
N ALA A 103 14.58 7.42 -1.31
CA ALA A 103 15.39 8.44 -0.66
C ALA A 103 16.72 7.87 -0.13
N VAL A 104 16.74 6.56 0.17
CA VAL A 104 17.87 5.87 0.79
C VAL A 104 18.58 4.91 -0.18
N HIS A 105 17.90 4.50 -1.26
CA HIS A 105 18.44 3.65 -2.30
C HIS A 105 18.19 4.23 -3.70
N ARG A 106 19.26 4.42 -4.46
CA ARG A 106 19.17 4.82 -5.87
C ARG A 106 18.85 3.59 -6.71
N PHE A 107 17.63 3.55 -7.24
CA PHE A 107 17.22 2.55 -8.22
C PHE A 107 17.77 2.90 -9.60
N THR A 108 18.16 1.89 -10.37
CA THR A 108 18.54 2.10 -11.77
C THR A 108 17.30 2.26 -12.65
N PRO A 109 17.40 2.89 -13.83
CA PRO A 109 16.27 3.04 -14.75
C PRO A 109 15.61 1.71 -15.12
N GLN A 110 16.41 0.65 -15.28
CA GLN A 110 15.94 -0.71 -15.55
C GLN A 110 15.07 -1.26 -14.40
N GLN A 111 15.50 -1.03 -13.15
CA GLN A 111 14.76 -1.47 -11.96
C GLN A 111 13.43 -0.74 -11.81
N LEU A 112 13.41 0.57 -12.07
CA LEU A 112 12.18 1.36 -12.09
C LEU A 112 11.25 0.89 -13.20
N HIS A 113 11.77 0.63 -14.39
CA HIS A 113 10.99 0.09 -15.50
C HIS A 113 10.34 -1.24 -15.12
N THR A 114 11.07 -2.18 -14.51
CA THR A 114 10.50 -3.45 -14.04
C THR A 114 9.40 -3.26 -12.98
N GLN A 115 9.60 -2.35 -12.02
CA GLN A 115 8.60 -2.07 -10.98
C GLN A 115 7.32 -1.47 -11.58
N LEU A 116 7.47 -0.52 -12.51
CA LEU A 116 6.35 0.11 -13.23
C LEU A 116 5.63 -0.88 -14.14
N MET A 117 6.36 -1.76 -14.83
CA MET A 117 5.77 -2.80 -15.66
C MET A 117 4.98 -3.80 -14.82
N LEU A 118 5.51 -4.20 -13.65
CA LEU A 118 4.80 -5.07 -12.72
C LEU A 118 3.50 -4.42 -12.24
N LEU A 119 3.57 -3.15 -11.83
CA LEU A 119 2.38 -2.36 -11.46
C LEU A 119 1.36 -2.29 -12.59
N LEU A 120 1.81 -2.06 -13.83
CA LEU A 120 0.95 -2.01 -15.00
C LEU A 120 0.26 -3.36 -15.25
N VAL A 121 1.00 -4.46 -15.17
CA VAL A 121 0.43 -5.81 -15.35
C VAL A 121 -0.61 -6.10 -14.27
N LEU A 122 -0.33 -5.76 -13.01
CA LEU A 122 -1.28 -5.92 -11.90
C LEU A 122 -2.53 -5.03 -12.08
N ALA A 123 -2.35 -3.80 -12.57
CA ALA A 123 -3.46 -2.89 -12.86
C ALA A 123 -4.35 -3.42 -13.99
N LEU A 124 -3.73 -3.90 -15.08
CA LEU A 124 -4.46 -4.50 -16.20
C LEU A 124 -5.17 -5.78 -15.78
N ALA A 125 -4.59 -6.59 -14.89
CA ALA A 125 -5.23 -7.78 -14.33
C ALA A 125 -6.39 -7.43 -13.39
N GLN A 126 -6.33 -6.29 -12.69
CA GLN A 126 -7.44 -5.84 -11.86
C GLN A 126 -8.66 -5.44 -12.67
N THR A 127 -8.49 -4.74 -13.79
CA THR A 127 -9.63 -4.22 -14.55
C THR A 127 -10.70 -5.29 -14.87
N PRO A 128 -10.38 -6.46 -15.44
CA PRO A 128 -11.39 -7.51 -15.67
C PRO A 128 -11.94 -8.09 -14.37
N LEU A 129 -11.13 -8.17 -13.32
CA LEU A 129 -11.54 -8.66 -12.00
C LEU A 129 -12.56 -7.71 -11.35
N ALA A 130 -12.30 -6.41 -11.39
CA ALA A 130 -13.20 -5.38 -10.88
C ALA A 130 -14.50 -5.32 -11.69
N LEU A 131 -14.45 -5.52 -13.01
CA LEU A 131 -15.64 -5.64 -13.85
C LEU A 131 -16.46 -6.88 -13.48
N TYR A 132 -15.81 -8.03 -13.29
CA TYR A 132 -16.50 -9.25 -12.85
C TYR A 132 -17.15 -9.08 -11.47
N GLN A 133 -16.41 -8.53 -10.51
CA GLN A 133 -16.96 -8.26 -9.18
C GLN A 133 -18.16 -7.32 -9.26
N ARG A 134 -18.05 -6.23 -10.01
CA ARG A 134 -19.12 -5.24 -10.16
C ARG A 134 -20.37 -5.85 -10.82
N PHE A 135 -20.21 -6.53 -11.94
CA PHE A 135 -21.35 -6.94 -12.77
C PHE A 135 -21.88 -8.35 -12.49
N VAL A 136 -21.13 -9.20 -11.79
CA VAL A 136 -21.51 -10.59 -11.52
C VAL A 136 -21.62 -10.85 -10.03
N GLU A 137 -20.59 -10.51 -9.24
CA GLU A 137 -20.51 -10.89 -7.83
C GLU A 137 -21.33 -9.98 -6.91
N PHE A 138 -21.38 -8.68 -7.21
CA PHE A 138 -22.10 -7.66 -6.44
C PHE A 138 -23.28 -7.02 -7.18
N ALA A 139 -23.75 -7.65 -8.26
CA ALA A 139 -24.87 -7.14 -9.07
C ALA A 139 -26.12 -6.84 -8.22
N ASP A 140 -26.43 -7.72 -7.26
CA ASP A 140 -27.61 -7.61 -6.39
C ASP A 140 -27.37 -6.76 -5.13
N ARG A 141 -26.12 -6.33 -4.87
CA ARG A 141 -25.70 -5.60 -3.66
C ARG A 141 -25.23 -4.17 -3.92
N MET A 142 -25.37 -3.66 -5.15
CA MET A 142 -24.93 -2.30 -5.51
C MET A 142 -25.60 -1.17 -4.70
N HIS A 143 -26.66 -1.47 -3.94
CA HIS A 143 -27.44 -0.46 -3.19
C HIS A 143 -26.84 -0.16 -1.81
N THR A 144 -25.89 -0.95 -1.30
CA THR A 144 -25.32 -0.77 0.05
C THR A 144 -24.16 0.23 0.11
N GLY A 145 -23.64 0.68 -1.03
CA GLY A 145 -22.48 1.59 -1.08
C GLY A 145 -21.17 0.95 -0.62
N ASP A 146 -21.14 -0.38 -0.44
CA ASP A 146 -19.94 -1.10 -0.03
C ASP A 146 -18.86 -1.00 -1.12
N PRO A 147 -17.61 -0.67 -0.74
CA PRO A 147 -16.55 -0.46 -1.72
C PRO A 147 -16.18 -1.78 -2.41
N VAL A 148 -16.09 -1.74 -3.75
CA VAL A 148 -15.58 -2.86 -4.54
C VAL A 148 -14.06 -2.91 -4.32
N LYS A 149 -13.62 -3.87 -3.50
CA LYS A 149 -12.19 -4.11 -3.26
C LYS A 149 -11.61 -4.98 -4.38
N GLY A 150 -10.72 -4.41 -5.17
CA GLY A 150 -9.91 -5.12 -6.16
C GLY A 150 -8.47 -5.32 -5.69
N THR A 151 -7.60 -5.76 -6.60
CA THR A 151 -6.18 -6.03 -6.33
C THR A 151 -5.30 -4.78 -6.14
N LEU A 152 -5.69 -3.59 -6.59
CA LEU A 152 -4.97 -2.33 -6.31
C LEU A 152 -5.60 -1.56 -5.14
N THR A 153 -6.14 -2.26 -4.14
CA THR A 153 -6.91 -1.70 -3.01
C THR A 153 -8.33 -1.24 -3.40
N THR A 154 -9.02 -0.53 -2.49
CA THR A 154 -10.42 -0.12 -2.64
C THR A 154 -10.64 0.72 -3.90
N SER A 155 -11.52 0.26 -4.80
CA SER A 155 -12.15 1.10 -5.80
C SER A 155 -13.43 1.66 -5.18
N SER A 156 -13.52 2.99 -5.07
CA SER A 156 -14.72 3.67 -4.56
C SER A 156 -15.94 3.34 -5.42
N ALA A 157 -17.10 3.30 -4.76
CA ALA A 157 -18.42 3.18 -5.37
C ALA A 157 -18.71 4.31 -6.36
#